data_AF-A0AAC9Z469-F1
#
_entry.id   AF-A0AAC9Z469-F1
#
_cell.length_a   1.000
_cell.length_b   1.000
_cell.length_c   1.000
_cell.angle_alpha   90.00
_cell.angle_beta   90.00
_cell.angle_gamma   90.00
#
_symmetry.space_group_name_H-M   'P 1'
#
loop_
_entity.id
_entity.type
_entity.pdbx_description
1 polymer ?
#
loop_
_entity_poly.entity_id
_entity_poly.type
_entity_poly.pdbx_seq_one_letter_code
_entity_poly.pdbx_strand_id
1 'polypeptide(L)'
;MKPIQNITQQEFVDFCIDKKLNGISYRSFHNIFENYQIEEQTRKIVLEKLSEIDKLQKQEQLQAKKSAYKRLGIKKILIGVAILLFGAFLLLRSMEAGVVFIFNLLVILAGASFIFSGVLNIVTGVVKKY
;
A
#
# COMPACT_ATOMS: atom_id res chain seq x y z
N MET A 1 22.27 -28.63 -13.56
CA MET A 1 21.00 -28.08 -14.07
C MET A 1 20.66 -28.84 -15.34
N LYS A 2 19.46 -29.45 -15.44
CA LYS A 2 19.08 -30.25 -16.62
C LYS A 2 18.92 -29.34 -17.84
N PRO A 3 19.34 -29.76 -19.05
CA PRO A 3 19.07 -29.01 -20.26
C PRO A 3 17.57 -29.07 -20.58
N ILE A 4 16.95 -27.90 -20.65
CA ILE A 4 15.62 -27.66 -21.21
C ILE A 4 15.80 -27.77 -22.74
N GLN A 5 15.83 -28.99 -23.27
CA GLN A 5 16.03 -29.24 -24.72
C GLN A 5 14.78 -29.76 -25.44
N ASN A 6 13.65 -29.90 -24.75
CA ASN A 6 12.38 -30.36 -25.32
C ASN A 6 11.19 -29.68 -24.61
N ILE A 7 11.22 -28.36 -24.51
CA ILE A 7 10.15 -27.60 -23.87
C ILE A 7 9.47 -26.76 -24.93
N THR A 8 8.14 -26.85 -24.98
CA THR A 8 7.33 -26.06 -25.90
C THR A 8 7.42 -24.57 -25.55
N GLN A 9 7.14 -23.70 -26.51
CA GLN A 9 7.14 -22.25 -26.29
C GLN A 9 6.28 -21.84 -25.09
N GLN A 10 5.12 -22.49 -24.92
CA GLN A 10 4.18 -22.23 -23.84
C GLN A 10 4.76 -22.61 -22.47
N GLU A 11 5.33 -23.81 -22.35
CA GLU A 11 5.93 -24.28 -21.09
C GLU A 11 7.14 -23.43 -20.68
N PHE A 12 7.89 -22.88 -21.64
CA PHE A 12 8.97 -21.94 -21.34
C PHE A 12 8.44 -20.60 -20.82
N VAL A 13 7.34 -20.10 -21.40
CA VAL A 13 6.65 -18.91 -20.88
C VAL A 13 6.17 -19.14 -19.46
N ASP A 14 5.53 -20.28 -19.19
CA ASP A 14 5.03 -20.64 -17.86
C ASP A 14 6.18 -20.77 -16.84
N PHE A 15 7.30 -21.38 -17.23
CA PHE A 15 8.52 -21.41 -16.42
C PHE A 15 9.02 -20.00 -16.08
N CYS A 16 9.04 -19.09 -17.06
CA CYS A 16 9.47 -17.72 -16.82
C CYS A 16 8.53 -16.96 -15.88
N ILE A 17 7.21 -17.18 -16.01
CA ILE A 17 6.20 -16.61 -15.12
C ILE A 17 6.39 -17.13 -13.69
N ASP A 18 6.56 -18.44 -13.51
CA ASP A 18 6.80 -19.05 -12.20
C ASP A 18 8.07 -18.49 -11.54
N LYS A 19 9.16 -18.38 -12.30
CA LYS A 19 10.40 -17.75 -11.80
C LYS A 19 10.19 -16.30 -11.37
N LYS A 20 9.39 -15.53 -12.10
CA LYS A 20 9.09 -14.14 -11.77
C LYS A 20 8.25 -14.03 -10.49
N LEU A 21 7.23 -14.88 -10.35
CA LEU A 21 6.40 -14.95 -9.14
C LEU A 21 7.23 -15.35 -7.90
N ASN A 22 8.24 -16.19 -8.10
CA ASN A 22 9.23 -16.57 -7.07
C ASN A 22 10.32 -15.52 -6.81
N GLY A 23 10.22 -14.32 -7.40
CA GLY A 23 11.08 -13.17 -7.07
C GLY A 23 12.33 -12.99 -7.94
N ILE A 24 12.45 -13.71 -9.06
CA ILE A 24 13.59 -13.53 -9.97
C ILE A 24 13.49 -12.18 -10.71
N SER A 25 14.60 -11.44 -10.70
CA SER A 25 14.69 -10.12 -11.33
C SER A 25 14.73 -10.20 -12.87
N TYR A 26 14.27 -9.14 -13.54
CA TYR A 26 14.34 -9.01 -15.01
C TYR A 26 15.76 -9.22 -15.58
N ARG A 27 16.79 -8.78 -14.85
CA ARG A 27 18.19 -8.93 -15.27
C ARG A 27 18.60 -10.39 -15.35
N SER A 28 18.06 -11.23 -14.47
CA SER A 28 18.33 -12.67 -14.44
C SER A 28 17.69 -13.40 -15.61
N PHE A 29 16.61 -12.86 -16.20
CA PHE A 29 15.99 -13.43 -17.41
C PHE A 29 16.86 -13.25 -18.66
N HIS A 30 17.72 -12.23 -18.71
CA HIS A 30 18.64 -12.06 -19.84
C HIS A 30 19.60 -13.25 -19.96
N ASN A 31 20.19 -13.66 -18.84
CA ASN A 31 21.04 -14.84 -18.77
C ASN A 31 20.29 -16.13 -19.11
N ILE A 32 19.00 -16.22 -18.76
CA ILE A 32 18.14 -17.36 -19.13
C ILE A 32 17.96 -17.39 -20.64
N PHE A 33 17.60 -16.27 -21.27
CA PHE A 33 17.41 -16.23 -22.73
C PHE A 33 18.69 -16.52 -23.52
N GLU A 34 19.85 -16.10 -23.02
CA GLU A 34 21.15 -16.40 -23.64
C GLU A 34 21.53 -17.88 -23.48
N ASN A 35 21.36 -18.45 -22.28
CA ASN A 35 21.71 -19.85 -22.02
C ASN A 35 20.84 -20.86 -22.78
N TYR A 36 19.59 -20.52 -23.05
CA TYR A 36 18.64 -21.41 -23.73
C TYR A 36 18.47 -21.13 -25.24
N GLN A 37 19.23 -20.17 -25.80
CA GLN A 37 19.18 -19.81 -27.23
C GLN A 37 17.75 -19.60 -27.77
N ILE A 38 16.90 -18.96 -26.96
CA ILE A 38 15.47 -18.81 -27.25
C ILE A 38 15.26 -17.82 -28.40
N GLU A 39 14.36 -18.17 -29.31
CA GLU A 39 13.93 -17.31 -30.42
C GLU A 39 13.48 -15.92 -29.95
N GLU A 40 13.76 -14.91 -30.78
CA GLU A 40 13.45 -13.51 -30.46
C GLU A 40 11.95 -13.26 -30.29
N GLN A 41 11.09 -13.99 -31.02
CA GLN A 41 9.63 -13.90 -30.88
C GLN A 41 9.17 -14.35 -29.48
N THR A 42 9.65 -15.51 -29.02
CA THR A 42 9.37 -16.04 -27.68
C THR A 42 9.88 -15.11 -26.59
N ARG A 43 11.06 -14.51 -26.78
CA ARG A 43 11.61 -13.51 -25.85
C ARG A 43 10.67 -12.31 -25.70
N LYS A 44 10.12 -11.78 -26.81
CA LYS A 44 9.17 -10.66 -26.78
C LYS A 44 7.90 -11.01 -25.99
N ILE A 45 7.32 -12.19 -26.25
CA ILE A 45 6.11 -12.66 -25.55
C ILE A 45 6.35 -12.77 -24.03
N VAL A 46 7.48 -13.36 -23.62
CA VAL A 46 7.83 -13.47 -22.20
C VAL A 46 8.00 -12.09 -21.57
N LEU A 47 8.74 -11.18 -22.20
CA LEU A 47 8.96 -9.84 -21.66
C LEU A 47 7.65 -9.04 -21.50
N GLU A 48 6.72 -9.18 -22.44
CA GLU A 48 5.40 -8.57 -22.40
C GLU A 48 4.57 -9.11 -21.22
N LYS A 49 4.45 -10.44 -21.10
CA LYS A 49 3.78 -11.12 -19.97
C LYS A 49 4.37 -10.71 -18.61
N LEU A 50 5.69 -10.69 -18.49
CA LEU A 50 6.38 -10.26 -17.28
C LEU A 50 6.06 -8.79 -16.93
N SER A 51 5.85 -7.95 -17.94
CA SER A 51 5.55 -6.53 -17.74
C SER A 51 4.12 -6.31 -17.26
N GLU A 52 3.19 -7.16 -17.72
CA GLU A 52 1.80 -7.18 -17.24
C GLU A 52 1.74 -7.60 -15.77
N ILE A 53 2.50 -8.62 -15.37
CA ILE A 53 2.61 -9.06 -13.98
C ILE A 53 3.15 -7.93 -13.09
N ASP A 54 4.18 -7.22 -13.53
CA ASP A 54 4.73 -6.08 -12.78
C ASP A 54 3.72 -4.93 -12.65
N LYS A 55 2.93 -4.65 -13.70
CA LYS A 55 1.85 -3.66 -13.64
C LYS A 55 0.78 -4.06 -12.62
N LEU A 56 0.37 -5.32 -12.61
CA LEU A 56 -0.62 -5.85 -11.68
C LEU A 56 -0.10 -5.82 -10.22
N GLN A 57 1.12 -6.31 -9.98
CA GLN A 57 1.75 -6.25 -8.65
C GLN A 57 1.89 -4.82 -8.14
N LYS A 58 2.27 -3.88 -9.01
CA LYS A 58 2.37 -2.46 -8.65
C LYS A 58 1.00 -1.89 -8.26
N GLN A 59 -0.08 -2.29 -8.93
CA GLN A 59 -1.43 -1.90 -8.58
C GLN A 59 -1.86 -2.48 -7.23
N GLU A 60 -1.60 -3.76 -6.96
CA GLU A 60 -1.90 -4.40 -5.66
C GLU A 60 -1.15 -3.72 -4.51
N GLN A 61 0.14 -3.46 -4.66
CA GLN A 61 0.92 -2.75 -3.64
C GLN A 61 0.40 -1.33 -3.40
N LEU A 62 -0.04 -0.64 -4.46
CA LEU A 62 -0.69 0.66 -4.33
C LEU A 62 -2.00 0.54 -3.55
N GLN A 63 -2.86 -0.44 -3.87
CA GLN A 63 -4.12 -0.67 -3.15
C GLN A 63 -3.87 -1.03 -1.68
N ALA A 64 -2.89 -1.87 -1.39
CA ALA A 64 -2.50 -2.22 -0.03
C ALA A 64 -2.07 -0.98 0.77
N LYS A 65 -1.20 -0.13 0.19
CA LYS A 65 -0.78 1.15 0.79
C LYS A 65 -1.98 2.07 1.00
N LYS A 66 -2.88 2.22 0.02
CA LYS A 66 -4.11 3.02 0.15
C LYS A 66 -4.98 2.55 1.30
N SER A 67 -5.18 1.23 1.43
CA SER A 67 -5.96 0.66 2.52
C SER A 67 -5.32 0.93 3.88
N ALA A 68 -3.99 0.90 3.97
CA ALA A 68 -3.25 1.20 5.19
C ALA A 68 -3.43 2.66 5.64
N TYR A 69 -3.33 3.62 4.71
CA TYR A 69 -3.60 5.04 5.00
C TYR A 69 -5.06 5.27 5.44
N LYS A 70 -6.02 4.61 4.79
CA LYS A 70 -7.45 4.67 5.18
C LYS A 70 -7.67 4.12 6.60
N ARG A 71 -7.11 2.95 6.91
CA ARG A 71 -7.20 2.34 8.26
C ARG A 71 -6.56 3.24 9.32
N LEU A 72 -5.39 3.80 9.03
CA LEU A 72 -4.69 4.72 9.95
C LEU A 72 -5.51 6.01 10.18
N GLY A 73 -6.10 6.57 9.12
CA GLY A 73 -6.97 7.74 9.21
C GLY A 73 -8.21 7.49 10.06
N ILE A 74 -8.91 6.37 9.86
CA ILE A 74 -10.07 5.97 10.67
C ILE A 74 -9.69 5.84 12.16
N LYS A 75 -8.56 5.20 12.47
CA LYS A 75 -8.09 5.08 13.87
C LYS A 75 -7.85 6.44 14.52
N LYS A 76 -7.22 7.38 13.80
CA LYS A 76 -6.99 8.75 14.31
C LYS A 76 -8.30 9.51 14.54
N ILE A 77 -9.28 9.36 13.65
CA ILE A 77 -10.61 9.96 13.84
C ILE A 77 -11.27 9.40 15.09
N LEU A 78 -11.27 8.08 15.30
CA LEU A 78 -11.85 7.45 16.50
C LEU A 78 -11.20 7.97 17.79
N ILE A 79 -9.86 8.10 17.80
CA ILE A 79 -9.12 8.67 18.94
C ILE A 79 -9.54 10.13 19.16
N GLY A 80 -9.58 10.94 18.11
CA GLY A 80 -9.97 12.35 18.20
C GLY A 80 -11.40 12.53 18.69
N VAL A 81 -12.35 11.70 18.24
CA VAL A 81 -13.74 11.69 18.73
C VAL A 81 -13.80 11.34 20.22
N ALA A 82 -13.04 10.33 20.66
CA ALA A 82 -12.99 9.97 22.08
C ALA A 82 -12.45 11.11 22.95
N ILE A 83 -11.40 11.81 22.48
CA ILE A 83 -10.84 12.99 23.15
C ILE A 83 -11.87 14.13 23.21
N LEU A 84 -12.63 14.36 22.13
CA LEU A 84 -13.67 15.39 22.14
C LEU A 84 -14.81 15.07 23.12
N LEU A 85 -15.26 13.82 23.17
CA LEU A 85 -16.29 13.39 24.13
C LEU A 85 -15.80 13.55 25.57
N PHE A 86 -14.54 13.20 25.83
CA PHE A 86 -13.92 13.38 27.13
C PHE A 86 -13.77 14.87 27.49
N GLY A 87 -13.31 15.70 26.55
CA GLY A 87 -13.22 17.16 26.73
C GLY A 87 -14.58 17.81 27.01
N ALA A 88 -15.62 17.39 26.30
CA ALA A 88 -16.99 17.87 26.51
C ALA A 88 -17.53 17.46 27.89
N PHE A 89 -17.27 16.23 28.32
CA PHE A 89 -17.61 15.77 29.68
C PHE A 89 -16.89 16.59 30.76
N LEU A 90 -15.61 16.87 30.57
CA LEU A 90 -14.85 17.70 31.50
C LEU A 90 -15.36 19.15 31.52
N LEU A 91 -15.76 19.71 30.37
CA LEU A 91 -16.35 21.05 30.31
C LEU A 91 -17.61 21.15 31.18
N LEU A 92 -18.51 20.17 31.07
CA LEU A 92 -19.73 20.10 31.87
C LEU A 92 -19.43 20.07 33.38
N ARG A 93 -18.36 19.40 33.80
CA ARG A 93 -17.94 19.34 35.21
C ARG A 93 -17.18 20.58 35.68
N SER A 94 -16.52 21.28 34.77
CA SER A 94 -15.61 22.39 35.09
C SER A 94 -16.25 23.76 35.19
N MET A 95 -17.54 23.91 34.88
CA MET A 95 -18.25 25.20 34.99
C MET A 95 -18.21 25.80 36.40
N GLU A 96 -17.84 25.03 37.43
CA GLU A 96 -17.69 25.47 38.82
C GLU A 96 -16.27 25.97 39.16
N ALA A 97 -15.26 25.73 38.32
CA ALA A 97 -13.85 26.02 38.62
C ALA A 97 -13.11 26.58 37.38
N GLY A 98 -13.12 27.92 37.20
CA GLY A 98 -12.63 28.62 36.00
C GLY A 98 -11.21 28.33 35.52
N VAL A 99 -10.32 27.75 36.34
CA VAL A 99 -8.96 27.33 35.94
C VAL A 99 -8.97 26.05 35.10
N VAL A 100 -10.00 25.21 35.25
CA VAL A 100 -10.14 23.94 34.52
C VAL A 100 -10.61 24.16 33.06
N PHE A 101 -11.16 25.34 32.76
CA PHE A 101 -11.66 25.69 31.43
C PHE A 101 -10.58 25.74 30.34
N ILE A 102 -9.42 26.34 30.62
CA ILE A 102 -8.32 26.47 29.63
C ILE A 102 -7.72 25.10 29.30
N PHE A 103 -7.52 24.24 30.31
CA PHE A 103 -7.05 22.87 30.11
C PHE A 103 -8.05 22.05 29.29
N ASN A 104 -9.35 22.21 29.53
CA ASN A 104 -10.39 21.54 28.74
C ASN A 104 -10.43 22.03 27.29
N LEU A 105 -10.19 23.32 27.05
CA LEU A 105 -10.09 23.86 25.69
C LEU A 105 -8.91 23.24 24.93
N LEU A 106 -7.76 23.04 25.58
CA LEU A 106 -6.61 22.35 25.00
C LEU A 106 -6.93 20.89 24.62
N VAL A 107 -7.67 20.18 25.47
CA VAL A 107 -8.14 18.81 25.19
C VAL A 107 -9.02 18.77 23.94
N ILE A 108 -9.94 19.73 23.80
CA ILE A 108 -10.82 19.83 22.62
C ILE A 108 -10.02 20.14 21.36
N LEU A 109 -9.07 21.08 21.42
CA LEU A 109 -8.18 21.39 20.30
C LEU A 109 -7.33 20.18 19.89
N ALA A 110 -6.83 19.41 20.86
CA ALA A 110 -6.11 18.16 20.58
C ALA A 110 -7.00 17.14 19.88
N GLY A 111 -8.25 16.94 20.35
CA GLY A 111 -9.23 16.06 19.71
C GLY A 111 -9.52 16.46 18.26
N ALA A 112 -9.75 17.75 18.02
CA ALA A 112 -9.96 18.30 16.68
C ALA A 112 -8.75 18.10 15.76
N SER A 113 -7.53 18.31 16.27
CA SER A 113 -6.27 18.06 15.53
C SER A 113 -6.12 16.59 15.12
N PHE A 114 -6.46 15.65 16.01
CA PHE A 114 -6.45 14.22 15.70
C PHE A 114 -7.45 13.85 14.59
N ILE A 115 -8.67 14.42 14.63
CA ILE A 115 -9.67 14.21 13.56
C ILE A 115 -9.15 14.79 12.24
N PHE A 116 -8.64 16.01 12.25
CA PHE A 116 -8.11 16.67 11.06
C PHE A 116 -6.94 15.87 10.43
N SER A 117 -5.99 15.41 11.24
CA SER A 117 -4.91 14.53 10.79
C SER A 117 -5.43 13.20 10.25
N GLY A 118 -6.50 12.65 10.84
CA GLY A 118 -7.16 11.45 10.36
C GLY A 118 -7.80 11.63 8.99
N VAL A 119 -8.51 12.75 8.77
CA VAL A 119 -9.10 13.13 7.49
C VAL A 119 -8.01 13.33 6.43
N LEU A 120 -6.93 14.07 6.74
CA LEU A 120 -5.78 14.24 5.86
C LEU A 120 -5.15 12.91 5.44
N ASN A 121 -5.03 11.95 6.36
CA ASN A 121 -4.53 10.61 6.06
C ASN A 121 -5.45 9.84 5.10
N ILE A 122 -6.77 9.97 5.24
CA ILE A 122 -7.74 9.38 4.29
C ILE A 122 -7.60 10.05 2.92
N VAL A 123 -7.58 11.38 2.88
CA VAL A 123 -7.42 12.15 1.63
C VAL A 123 -6.11 11.80 0.95
N THR A 124 -5.00 11.66 1.68
CA THR A 124 -3.71 11.25 1.11
C THR A 124 -3.75 9.83 0.55
N GLY A 125 -4.48 8.91 1.22
CA GLY A 125 -4.77 7.58 0.68
C GLY A 125 -5.60 7.62 -0.61
N VAL A 126 -6.48 8.62 -0.76
CA VAL A 126 -7.27 8.82 -1.99
C VAL A 126 -6.45 9.52 -3.08
N VAL A 127 -5.66 10.54 -2.74
CA VAL A 127 -4.92 11.44 -3.65
C VAL A 127 -3.63 10.83 -4.19
N LYS A 128 -3.04 9.82 -3.52
CA LYS A 128 -2.03 8.90 -4.13
C LYS A 128 -2.60 8.06 -5.30
N LYS A 129 -3.69 8.53 -5.94
CA LYS A 129 -4.23 8.07 -7.22
C LYS A 129 -3.39 8.51 -8.42
N TYR A 130 -2.52 9.52 -8.25
CA TYR A 130 -1.58 10.00 -9.25
C TYR A 130 -0.15 9.59 -8.88
#